data_AF-A0A162A704-F1
#
_entry.id   AF-A0A162A704-F1
#
_cell.length_a   1.000
_cell.length_b   1.000
_cell.length_c   1.000
_cell.angle_alpha   90.00
_cell.angle_beta   90.00
_cell.angle_gamma   90.00
#
_symmetry.space_group_name_H-M   'P 1'
#
loop_
_entity.id
_entity.type
_entity.pdbx_description
1 polymer ?
#
loop_
_entity_poly.entity_id
_entity_poly.type
_entity_poly.pdbx_seq_one_letter_code
_entity_poly.pdbx_strand_id
1 'polypeptide(L)'
;MTLWLLSASMLANSHALKETIATITLRSGQLDVFVNTNFCHGLSLLHNHETWLLGDTELVLLANHTDSEKVKLLKGLILKHTSLSSIGTKLNCKVSQFPIKLGELQKDHHKRGYFRLGCKLPVNKVASVGLSLPKSLGRVYVILVK
;
A
#
# COMPACT_ATOMS: atom_id res chain seq x y z
N MET A 1 -1.88 59.46 3.38
CA MET A 1 -1.69 58.34 2.43
C MET A 1 -1.68 57.05 3.24
N THR A 2 -2.83 56.39 3.36
CA THR A 2 -3.04 55.21 4.23
C THR A 2 -2.74 53.93 3.45
N LEU A 3 -1.69 53.23 3.85
CA LEU A 3 -1.23 51.98 3.24
C LEU A 3 -2.03 50.82 3.83
N TRP A 4 -2.94 50.23 3.06
CA TRP A 4 -3.63 48.99 3.44
C TRP A 4 -2.75 47.79 3.08
N LEU A 5 -2.19 47.11 4.09
CA LEU A 5 -1.57 45.80 3.93
C LEU A 5 -2.66 44.73 3.83
N LEU A 6 -2.97 44.31 2.61
CA LEU A 6 -3.74 43.10 2.35
C LEU A 6 -2.85 41.87 2.62
N SER A 7 -2.93 41.34 3.83
CA SER A 7 -2.40 40.01 4.14
C SER A 7 -3.28 38.95 3.48
N ALA A 8 -2.89 38.50 2.29
CA ALA A 8 -3.47 37.31 1.68
C ALA A 8 -2.98 36.08 2.44
N SER A 9 -3.80 35.58 3.37
CA SER A 9 -3.62 34.26 3.97
C SER A 9 -3.85 33.21 2.89
N MET A 10 -2.77 32.71 2.28
CA MET A 10 -2.83 31.49 1.49
C MET A 10 -3.34 30.37 2.41
N LEU A 11 -4.57 29.93 2.17
CA LEU A 11 -5.10 28.68 2.72
C LEU A 11 -4.20 27.56 2.20
N ALA A 12 -3.19 27.19 2.98
CA ALA A 12 -2.41 25.99 2.75
C ALA A 12 -3.36 24.81 2.97
N ASN A 13 -4.03 24.38 1.90
CA ASN A 13 -4.71 23.10 1.88
C ASN A 13 -3.65 22.02 1.96
N SER A 14 -3.36 21.59 3.19
CA SER A 14 -2.77 20.28 3.45
C SER A 14 -3.78 19.24 2.97
N HIS A 15 -3.77 18.94 1.68
CA HIS A 15 -4.50 17.81 1.16
C HIS A 15 -3.92 16.58 1.88
N ALA A 16 -4.71 15.98 2.78
CA ALA A 16 -4.35 14.73 3.43
C ALA A 16 -3.79 13.78 2.37
N LEU A 17 -2.52 13.37 2.53
CA LEU A 17 -1.73 12.70 1.50
C LEU A 17 -2.51 11.47 0.99
N LYS A 18 -3.12 11.58 -0.20
CA LYS A 18 -3.96 10.52 -0.81
C LYS A 18 -3.16 9.27 -1.19
N GLU A 19 -1.84 9.34 -1.08
CA GLU A 19 -0.90 8.39 -1.66
C GLU A 19 -0.67 7.22 -0.72
N THR A 20 -0.30 6.07 -1.28
CA THR A 20 0.03 4.89 -0.48
C THR A 20 1.38 5.13 0.21
N ILE A 21 1.47 4.85 1.50
CA ILE A 21 2.73 4.96 2.26
C ILE A 21 3.18 3.55 2.63
N ALA A 22 4.44 3.23 2.33
CA ALA A 22 5.10 2.01 2.78
C ALA A 22 6.22 2.37 3.75
N THR A 23 6.05 2.02 5.03
CA THR A 23 7.07 2.17 6.06
C THR A 23 7.82 0.86 6.21
N ILE A 24 9.12 0.88 5.95
CA ILE A 24 10.03 -0.24 6.14
C ILE A 24 10.72 -0.06 7.48
N THR A 25 10.54 -1.01 8.39
CA THR A 25 11.17 -1.04 9.71
C THR A 25 12.12 -2.21 9.79
N LEU A 26 13.37 -1.94 10.19
CA LEU A 26 14.36 -2.97 10.46
C LEU A 26 14.52 -3.15 11.97
N ARG A 27 14.20 -4.34 12.50
CA ARG A 27 14.35 -4.61 13.93
C ARG A 27 14.82 -6.04 14.17
N SER A 28 15.95 -6.18 14.88
CA SER A 28 16.43 -7.46 15.42
C SER A 28 16.42 -8.64 14.41
N GLY A 29 16.93 -8.42 13.20
CA GLY A 29 16.98 -9.46 12.15
C GLY A 29 15.63 -9.74 11.47
N GLN A 30 14.62 -8.90 11.70
CA GLN A 30 13.35 -8.91 10.97
C GLN A 30 13.18 -7.61 10.20
N LEU A 31 12.61 -7.75 9.01
CA LEU A 31 12.22 -6.63 8.16
C LEU A 31 10.69 -6.62 8.10
N ASP A 32 10.09 -5.55 8.61
CA ASP A 32 8.65 -5.33 8.59
C ASP A 32 8.33 -4.22 7.60
N VAL A 33 7.36 -4.45 6.71
CA VAL A 33 6.83 -3.43 5.81
C VAL A 33 5.38 -3.18 6.18
N PHE A 34 5.09 -1.99 6.69
CA PHE A 34 3.73 -1.51 6.96
C PHE A 34 3.26 -0.67 5.78
N VAL A 35 2.20 -1.09 5.10
CA VAL A 35 1.63 -0.37 3.97
C VAL A 35 0.27 0.19 4.36
N ASN A 36 0.15 1.51 4.31
CA ASN A 36 -1.10 2.25 4.54
C ASN A 36 -1.61 2.80 3.21
N THR A 37 -2.75 2.31 2.75
CA THR A 37 -3.31 2.63 1.43
C THR A 37 -4.80 2.91 1.50
N ASN A 38 -5.29 3.66 0.52
CA ASN A 38 -6.72 3.81 0.28
C ASN A 38 -7.21 2.57 -0.48
N PHE A 39 -7.73 1.58 0.26
CA PHE A 39 -8.29 0.37 -0.33
C PHE A 39 -9.52 0.64 -1.20
N CYS A 40 -10.27 1.73 -0.97
CA CYS A 40 -11.40 2.08 -1.86
C CYS A 40 -10.90 2.32 -3.30
N HIS A 41 -9.80 3.05 -3.48
CA HIS A 41 -9.20 3.27 -4.80
C HIS A 41 -8.64 1.98 -5.41
N GLY A 42 -7.83 1.23 -4.64
CA GLY A 42 -7.24 -0.02 -5.13
C GLY A 42 -8.29 -1.09 -5.48
N LEU A 43 -9.34 -1.23 -4.67
CA LEU A 43 -10.46 -2.12 -4.94
C LEU A 43 -11.25 -1.67 -6.18
N SER A 44 -11.43 -0.36 -6.38
CA SER A 44 -12.15 0.15 -7.56
C SER A 44 -11.43 -0.20 -8.87
N LEU A 45 -10.10 -0.11 -8.90
CA LEU A 45 -9.29 -0.53 -10.05
C LEU A 45 -9.43 -2.02 -10.35
N LEU A 46 -9.61 -2.85 -9.32
CA LEU A 46 -9.80 -4.29 -9.46
C LEU A 46 -11.22 -4.69 -9.86
N HIS A 47 -12.20 -3.78 -9.79
CA HIS A 47 -13.55 -4.00 -10.33
C HIS A 47 -13.67 -3.54 -11.80
N ASN A 48 -12.68 -2.84 -12.35
CA ASN A 48 -12.72 -2.36 -13.72
C ASN A 48 -12.24 -3.46 -14.69
N HIS A 49 -13.07 -3.84 -15.66
CA HIS A 49 -12.69 -4.83 -16.66
C HIS A 49 -11.67 -4.28 -17.67
N GLU A 50 -11.65 -2.96 -17.91
CA GLU A 50 -10.69 -2.32 -18.82
C GLU A 50 -9.26 -2.39 -18.29
N THR A 51 -9.05 -2.20 -16.99
CA THR A 51 -7.72 -2.31 -16.37
C THR A 51 -7.20 -3.76 -16.41
N TRP A 52 -8.09 -4.75 -16.37
CA TRP A 52 -7.72 -6.15 -16.60
C TRP A 52 -7.36 -6.41 -18.06
N LEU A 53 -8.18 -5.91 -19.00
CA LEU A 53 -7.93 -6.05 -20.44
C LEU A 53 -6.59 -5.42 -20.86
N LEU A 54 -6.21 -4.29 -20.24
CA LEU A 54 -4.95 -3.60 -20.49
C LEU A 54 -3.74 -4.23 -19.76
N GLY A 55 -3.96 -5.27 -18.95
CA GLY A 55 -2.91 -5.95 -18.19
C GLY A 55 -2.38 -5.17 -16.99
N ASP A 56 -3.07 -4.11 -16.57
CA ASP A 56 -2.71 -3.34 -15.38
C ASP A 56 -3.03 -4.10 -14.09
N THR A 57 -3.98 -5.04 -14.16
CA THR A 57 -4.27 -6.02 -13.11
C THR A 57 -4.52 -7.41 -13.71
N GLU A 58 -3.97 -8.45 -13.08
CA GLU A 58 -4.27 -9.84 -13.43
C GLU A 58 -5.53 -10.38 -12.73
N LEU A 59 -6.15 -9.57 -11.85
CA LEU A 59 -7.29 -9.94 -11.03
C LEU A 59 -8.45 -8.96 -11.27
N VAL A 60 -9.63 -9.54 -11.52
CA VAL A 60 -10.92 -8.85 -11.43
C VAL A 60 -11.62 -9.33 -10.18
N LEU A 61 -11.97 -8.41 -9.28
CA LEU A 61 -12.87 -8.70 -8.17
C LEU A 61 -14.30 -8.60 -8.68
N LEU A 62 -15.07 -9.68 -8.56
CA LEU A 62 -16.49 -9.67 -8.88
C LEU A 62 -17.31 -9.10 -7.72
N ALA A 63 -18.43 -8.45 -8.05
CA ALA A 63 -19.30 -7.79 -7.07
C ALA A 63 -19.91 -8.76 -6.05
N ASN A 64 -20.10 -10.03 -6.43
CA ASN A 64 -20.70 -11.08 -5.61
C ASN A 64 -19.71 -11.77 -4.65
N HIS A 65 -18.40 -11.46 -4.72
CA HIS A 65 -17.44 -12.02 -3.77
C HIS A 65 -17.70 -11.52 -2.35
N THR A 66 -17.65 -12.45 -1.40
CA THR A 66 -17.64 -12.15 0.03
C THR A 66 -16.33 -11.45 0.44
N ASP A 67 -16.33 -10.77 1.58
CA ASP A 67 -15.12 -10.12 2.10
C ASP A 67 -13.98 -11.14 2.33
N SER A 68 -14.29 -12.36 2.76
CA SER A 68 -13.30 -13.43 2.94
C SER A 68 -12.61 -13.81 1.63
N GLU A 69 -13.38 -13.97 0.55
CA GLU A 69 -12.85 -14.27 -0.78
C GLU A 69 -12.01 -13.12 -1.33
N LYS A 70 -12.51 -11.89 -1.20
CA LYS A 70 -11.77 -10.68 -1.59
C LYS A 70 -10.44 -10.59 -0.84
N VAL A 71 -10.43 -10.85 0.47
CA VAL A 71 -9.20 -10.88 1.29
C VAL A 71 -8.23 -11.93 0.80
N LYS A 72 -8.70 -13.15 0.51
CA LYS A 72 -7.86 -14.24 0.03
C LYS A 72 -7.21 -13.89 -1.31
N LEU A 73 -8.00 -13.37 -2.26
CA LEU A 73 -7.53 -12.97 -3.59
C LEU A 73 -6.52 -11.82 -3.52
N LEU A 74 -6.81 -10.77 -2.74
CA LEU A 74 -5.91 -9.62 -2.58
C LEU A 74 -4.61 -9.99 -1.88
N LYS A 75 -4.65 -10.83 -0.84
CA LYS A 75 -3.44 -11.35 -0.21
C LYS A 75 -2.58 -12.11 -1.24
N GLY A 76 -3.21 -12.92 -2.09
CA GLY A 76 -2.53 -13.62 -3.18
C GLY A 76 -1.86 -12.67 -4.17
N LEU A 77 -2.58 -11.65 -4.63
CA LEU A 77 -2.06 -10.62 -5.55
C LEU A 77 -0.89 -9.86 -4.92
N ILE A 78 -1.02 -9.45 -3.65
CA ILE A 78 0.05 -8.77 -2.92
C ILE A 78 1.27 -9.67 -2.82
N LEU A 79 1.12 -10.93 -2.39
CA LEU A 79 2.26 -11.84 -2.26
C LEU A 79 2.92 -12.16 -3.61
N LYS A 80 2.15 -12.26 -4.70
CA LYS A 80 2.66 -12.55 -6.04
C LYS A 80 3.49 -11.39 -6.62
N HIS A 81 3.01 -10.15 -6.45
CA HIS A 81 3.63 -8.96 -7.05
C HIS A 81 4.47 -8.13 -6.07
N THR A 82 4.59 -8.59 -4.83
CA THR A 82 5.53 -8.00 -3.87
C THR A 82 6.85 -8.75 -3.93
N SER A 83 7.95 -8.00 -4.07
CA SER A 83 9.30 -8.52 -3.90
C SER A 83 10.02 -7.65 -2.89
N LEU A 84 10.61 -8.28 -1.88
CA LEU A 84 11.48 -7.62 -0.93
C LEU A 84 12.85 -8.29 -1.02
N SER A 85 13.91 -7.50 -1.13
CA SER A 85 15.27 -8.02 -1.23
C SER A 85 16.21 -7.26 -0.32
N SER A 86 17.16 -7.98 0.27
CA SER A 86 18.29 -7.42 0.99
C SER A 86 19.59 -7.85 0.30
N ILE A 87 20.44 -6.89 -0.07
CA ILE A 87 21.72 -7.17 -0.76
C ILE A 87 21.51 -8.10 -1.98
N GLY A 88 20.53 -7.77 -2.82
CA GLY A 88 20.18 -8.55 -4.00
C GLY A 88 19.50 -9.90 -3.75
N THR A 89 19.41 -10.37 -2.50
CA THR A 89 18.76 -11.64 -2.15
C THR A 89 17.29 -11.42 -1.82
N LYS A 90 16.41 -12.12 -2.53
CA LYS A 90 14.95 -12.08 -2.27
C LYS A 90 14.64 -12.69 -0.90
N LEU A 91 13.84 -12.00 -0.11
CA LEU A 91 13.41 -12.42 1.21
C LEU A 91 12.10 -13.21 1.13
N ASN A 92 11.97 -14.21 1.99
CA ASN A 92 10.70 -14.90 2.18
C ASN A 92 9.83 -14.09 3.15
N CYS A 93 8.78 -13.48 2.60
CA CYS A 93 7.88 -12.58 3.30
C CYS A 93 6.49 -13.18 3.43
N LYS A 94 5.81 -12.88 4.54
CA LYS A 94 4.41 -13.27 4.75
C LYS A 94 3.59 -12.05 5.10
N VAL A 95 2.33 -12.03 4.66
CA VAL A 95 1.35 -11.04 5.11
C VAL A 95 0.96 -11.38 6.55
N SER A 96 1.44 -10.59 7.52
CA SER A 96 1.18 -10.79 8.95
C SER A 96 -0.11 -10.12 9.41
N GLN A 97 -0.52 -9.04 8.74
CA GLN A 97 -1.77 -8.32 9.01
C GLN A 97 -2.42 -7.85 7.72
N PHE A 98 -3.74 -7.90 7.64
CA PHE A 98 -4.52 -7.49 6.47
C PHE A 98 -5.94 -7.09 6.90
N PRO A 99 -6.59 -6.11 6.25
CA PRO A 99 -7.95 -5.72 6.63
C PRO A 99 -8.93 -6.84 6.26
N ILE A 100 -9.83 -7.19 7.19
CA ILE A 100 -10.75 -8.32 7.03
C ILE A 100 -12.08 -7.88 6.41
N LYS A 101 -12.53 -6.65 6.69
CA LYS A 101 -13.81 -6.09 6.25
C LYS A 101 -13.66 -5.14 5.06
N LEU A 102 -13.35 -5.69 3.90
CA LEU A 102 -13.06 -4.89 2.70
C LEU A 102 -14.28 -4.13 2.17
N GLY A 103 -15.49 -4.68 2.31
CA GLY A 103 -16.72 -4.01 1.91
C GLY A 103 -16.98 -2.72 2.70
N GLU A 104 -16.60 -2.66 3.98
CA GLU A 104 -16.69 -1.43 4.78
C GLU A 104 -15.68 -0.37 4.32
N LEU A 105 -14.48 -0.79 3.92
CA LEU A 105 -13.45 0.10 3.39
C LEU A 105 -13.77 0.64 1.99
N GLN A 106 -14.58 -0.10 1.21
CA GLN A 106 -15.01 0.34 -0.12
C GLN A 106 -16.08 1.44 -0.06
N LYS A 107 -16.92 1.45 0.98
CA LYS A 107 -18.06 2.39 1.10
C LYS A 107 -17.66 3.81 1.52
N ASP A 108 -16.48 3.99 2.09
CA ASP A 108 -16.03 5.27 2.61
C ASP A 108 -14.70 5.65 1.99
N HIS A 109 -14.72 6.65 1.09
CA HIS A 109 -13.55 7.12 0.36
C HIS A 109 -12.46 7.74 1.26
N HIS A 110 -12.78 8.03 2.52
CA HIS A 110 -11.85 8.53 3.52
C HIS A 110 -11.23 7.42 4.38
N LYS A 111 -11.80 6.21 4.39
CA LYS A 111 -11.24 5.08 5.13
C LYS A 111 -10.01 4.53 4.43
N ARG A 112 -8.94 4.42 5.22
CA ARG A 112 -7.69 3.77 4.81
C ARG A 112 -7.61 2.40 5.44
N GLY A 113 -7.09 1.44 4.69
CA GLY A 113 -6.72 0.13 5.21
C GLY A 113 -5.21 -0.01 5.25
N TYR A 114 -4.74 -0.98 6.00
CA TYR A 114 -3.32 -1.27 6.08
C TYR A 114 -3.06 -2.76 6.05
N PHE A 115 -1.90 -3.13 5.54
CA PHE A 115 -1.38 -4.48 5.65
C PHE A 115 0.09 -4.46 6.10
N ARG A 116 0.54 -5.59 6.66
CA ARG A 116 1.92 -5.77 7.07
C ARG A 116 2.54 -6.98 6.40
N LEU A 117 3.78 -6.82 5.96
CA LEU A 117 4.63 -7.89 5.48
C LEU A 117 5.76 -8.08 6.50
N GLY A 118 5.88 -9.27 7.05
CA GLY A 118 7.00 -9.65 7.92
C GLY A 118 7.94 -10.60 7.17
N CYS A 119 9.24 -10.29 7.18
CA CYS A 119 10.26 -11.08 6.51
C CYS A 119 11.41 -11.38 7.46
N LYS A 120 11.88 -12.63 7.46
CA LYS A 120 13.06 -13.03 8.22
C LYS A 120 14.31 -12.73 7.39
N LEU A 121 15.25 -12.00 7.96
CA LEU A 121 16.51 -11.72 7.29
C LEU A 121 17.49 -12.90 7.47
N PRO A 122 18.24 -13.27 6.43
CA PRO A 122 19.27 -14.30 6.55
C PRO A 122 20.50 -13.81 7.34
N VAL A 123 20.72 -12.49 7.42
CA VAL A 123 21.88 -11.87 8.09
C VAL A 123 21.43 -10.63 8.86
N ASN A 124 22.00 -10.39 10.05
CA ASN A 124 21.69 -9.24 10.91
C ASN A 124 22.20 -7.88 10.40
N LYS A 125 22.84 -7.84 9.21
CA LYS A 125 23.31 -6.60 8.58
C LYS A 125 22.54 -6.37 7.29
N VAL A 126 21.84 -5.24 7.22
CA VAL A 126 21.13 -4.78 6.01
C VAL A 126 21.86 -3.55 5.50
N ALA A 127 22.52 -3.68 4.35
CA ALA A 127 23.16 -2.56 3.66
C ALA A 127 22.22 -1.87 2.68
N SER A 128 21.29 -2.62 2.08
CA SER A 128 20.32 -2.12 1.10
C SER A 128 19.01 -2.91 1.18
N VAL A 129 17.88 -2.23 0.97
CA VAL A 129 16.56 -2.85 0.86
C VAL A 129 15.94 -2.45 -0.49
N GLY A 130 15.53 -3.44 -1.26
CA GLY A 130 14.72 -3.24 -2.47
C GLY A 130 13.29 -3.68 -2.19
N LEU A 131 12.31 -2.81 -2.49
CA LEU A 131 10.88 -3.10 -2.37
C LEU A 131 10.20 -2.90 -3.72
N SER A 132 9.45 -3.91 -4.15
CA SER A 132 8.50 -3.83 -5.25
C SER A 132 7.13 -4.18 -4.72
N LEU A 133 6.10 -3.45 -5.16
CA LEU A 133 4.72 -3.59 -4.73
C LEU A 133 3.79 -3.69 -5.96
N PRO A 134 2.58 -4.26 -5.82
CA PRO A 134 1.62 -4.32 -6.92
C PRO A 134 1.27 -2.92 -7.45
N LYS A 135 1.21 -2.77 -8.78
CA LYS A 135 0.84 -1.50 -9.44
C LYS A 135 -0.54 -0.99 -9.04
N SER A 136 -1.46 -1.89 -8.67
CA SER A 136 -2.81 -1.55 -8.20
C SER A 136 -2.83 -0.69 -6.92
N LEU A 137 -1.70 -0.60 -6.20
CA LEU A 137 -1.55 0.33 -5.06
C LEU A 137 -1.28 1.79 -5.47
N GLY A 138 -1.11 2.04 -6.77
CA GLY A 138 -0.79 3.37 -7.31
C GLY A 138 0.62 3.83 -6.90
N ARG A 139 0.80 5.15 -6.82
CA ARG A 139 2.05 5.74 -6.33
C ARG A 139 2.27 5.41 -4.85
N VAL A 140 3.46 4.91 -4.54
CA VAL A 140 3.87 4.54 -3.19
C VAL A 140 5.05 5.39 -2.73
N TYR A 141 4.91 6.01 -1.56
CA TYR A 141 5.97 6.73 -0.88
C TYR A 141 6.59 5.83 0.16
N VAL A 142 7.90 5.61 0.04
CA VAL A 142 8.63 4.70 0.91
C VAL A 142 9.33 5.49 2.00
N ILE A 143 9.12 5.08 3.24
CA ILE A 143 9.80 5.62 4.42
C ILE A 143 10.63 4.48 5.02
N LEU A 144 11.92 4.72 5.24
CA LEU A 144 12.79 3.77 5.93
C LEU A 144 13.00 4.24 7.38
N VAL A 145 12.70 3.35 8.33
CA VAL A 145 12.90 3.57 9.76
C VAL A 145 13.87 2.50 10.27
N LYS A 146 14.93 2.95 10.93
CA LYS A 146 15.98 2.11 11.51
C LYS A 146 15.91 2.11 13.02
#